data_AF-A0A857LK22-F1
#
_entry.id   AF-A0A857LK22-F1
#
_cell.length_a   1.000
_cell.length_b   1.000
_cell.length_c   1.000
_cell.angle_alpha   90.00
_cell.angle_beta   90.00
_cell.angle_gamma   90.00
#
_symmetry.space_group_name_H-M   'P 1'
#
loop_
_entity.id
_entity.type
_entity.pdbx_description
1 polymer ?
#
loop_
_entity_poly.entity_id
_entity_poly.type
_entity_poly.pdbx_seq_one_letter_code
_entity_poly.pdbx_strand_id
1 'polypeptide(L)'
;MSTVAIVVIVVVAVAALFLLIGVVWFAYDSNKRVRNFARSTDLIPGQPGRAPQSWITDTSREALLHQRIRYAMLDVHQNPALPHDNSLVAARDRLDDAAFALDDRLIAVADTEPGDTHDEALDRAEAAIKKLEKLPKKLWEAPTDQQLEDLAAAAAAVQAGAAPE
;
A
#
# COMPACT_ATOMS: atom_id res chain seq x y z
N MET A 1 42.56 35.94 2.40
CA MET A 1 41.82 34.69 2.70
C MET A 1 42.86 33.60 2.87
N SER A 2 42.90 32.91 4.01
CA SER A 2 43.90 31.86 4.25
C SER A 2 43.58 30.62 3.42
N THR A 3 44.61 29.86 3.00
CA THR A 3 44.47 28.62 2.22
C THR A 3 43.49 27.64 2.86
N VAL A 4 43.48 27.58 4.20
CA VAL A 4 42.54 26.77 4.99
C VAL A 4 41.09 27.21 4.77
N ALA A 5 40.80 28.50 4.73
CA ALA A 5 39.45 29.02 4.50
C ALA A 5 38.94 28.65 3.09
N ILE A 6 39.82 28.68 2.08
CA ILE A 6 39.48 28.29 0.70
C ILE A 6 39.12 26.80 0.65
N VAL A 7 39.90 25.94 1.29
CA VAL A 7 39.65 24.49 1.31
C VAL A 7 38.31 24.17 1.98
N VAL A 8 38.02 24.79 3.13
CA VAL A 8 36.75 24.57 3.85
C VAL A 8 35.55 24.98 3.00
N ILE A 9 35.62 26.14 2.33
CA ILE A 9 34.54 26.61 1.45
C ILE A 9 34.28 25.63 0.31
N VAL A 10 35.34 25.11 -0.32
CA VAL A 10 35.22 24.14 -1.42
C VAL A 10 34.58 22.84 -0.95
N VAL A 11 35.02 22.31 0.20
CA VAL A 11 34.46 21.06 0.76
C VAL A 11 32.97 21.22 1.09
N VAL A 12 32.59 22.32 1.74
CA VAL A 12 31.19 22.60 2.07
C VAL A 12 30.35 22.79 0.81
N ALA A 13 30.86 23.50 -0.20
CA ALA A 13 30.16 23.69 -1.47
C ALA A 13 29.93 22.37 -2.21
N VAL A 14 30.92 21.49 -2.23
CA VAL A 14 30.81 20.15 -2.85
C VAL A 14 29.82 19.27 -2.07
N ALA A 15 29.88 19.26 -0.74
CA ALA A 15 28.93 18.52 0.08
C ALA A 15 27.48 19.02 -0.12
N ALA A 16 27.28 20.34 -0.15
CA ALA A 16 25.98 20.94 -0.43
C ALA A 16 25.46 20.58 -1.82
N LEU A 17 26.33 20.53 -2.83
CA LEU A 17 25.97 20.11 -4.18
C LEU A 17 25.52 18.64 -4.22
N PHE A 18 26.24 17.73 -3.55
CA PHE A 18 25.84 16.32 -3.45
C PHE A 18 24.51 16.14 -2.72
N LEU A 19 24.26 16.90 -1.65
CA LEU A 19 22.97 16.89 -0.96
C LEU A 19 21.83 17.36 -1.88
N LEU A 20 22.03 18.43 -2.64
CA LEU A 20 21.04 18.93 -3.60
C LEU A 20 20.74 17.92 -4.71
N ILE A 21 21.78 17.28 -5.27
CA ILE A 21 21.62 16.23 -6.28
C ILE A 21 20.86 15.03 -5.70
N GLY A 22 21.21 14.61 -4.48
CA GLY A 22 20.53 13.52 -3.78
C GLY A 22 19.05 13.80 -3.55
N VAL A 23 18.69 15.01 -3.12
CA VAL A 23 17.30 15.43 -2.90
C VAL A 23 16.50 15.47 -4.21
N VAL A 24 17.07 16.01 -5.29
CA VAL A 24 16.40 16.07 -6.60
C VAL A 24 16.17 14.67 -7.18
N TRP A 25 17.16 13.79 -7.07
CA TRP A 25 17.04 12.41 -7.54
C TRP A 25 16.01 11.61 -6.73
N PHE A 26 15.99 11.77 -5.41
CA PHE A 26 15.00 11.16 -4.52
C PHE A 26 13.56 11.62 -4.82
N ALA A 27 13.38 12.92 -5.07
CA ALA A 27 12.08 13.47 -5.46
C ALA A 27 11.61 12.95 -6.82
N TYR A 28 12.53 12.79 -7.79
CA TYR A 28 12.21 12.26 -9.11
C TYR A 28 11.83 10.77 -9.08
N ASP A 29 12.60 9.92 -8.38
CA ASP A 29 12.32 8.47 -8.30
C ASP A 29 11.02 8.19 -7.55
N SER A 30 10.77 8.90 -6.44
CA SER A 30 9.52 8.79 -5.68
C SER A 30 8.31 9.15 -6.54
N ASN A 31 8.41 10.23 -7.32
CA ASN A 31 7.32 10.65 -8.19
C ASN A 31 7.06 9.67 -9.35
N LYS A 32 8.10 9.01 -9.88
CA LYS A 32 7.94 8.01 -10.95
C LYS A 32 7.26 6.74 -10.44
N ARG A 33 7.62 6.25 -9.25
CA ARG A 33 7.00 5.07 -8.63
C ARG A 33 5.53 5.31 -8.31
N VAL A 34 5.20 6.45 -7.71
CA VAL A 34 3.81 6.84 -7.41
C VAL A 34 2.99 6.99 -8.68
N ARG A 35 3.55 7.63 -9.73
CA ARG A 35 2.86 7.78 -11.02
C ARG A 35 2.62 6.47 -11.75
N ASN A 36 3.55 5.52 -11.65
CA ASN A 36 3.39 4.19 -12.24
C ASN A 36 2.34 3.38 -11.49
N PHE A 37 2.37 3.44 -10.15
CA PHE A 37 1.33 2.82 -9.33
C PHE A 37 -0.06 3.39 -9.67
N ALA A 38 -0.21 4.72 -9.71
CA ALA A 38 -1.47 5.37 -10.09
C ALA A 38 -2.00 5.01 -11.49
N ARG A 39 -1.14 4.54 -12.40
CA ARG A 39 -1.49 4.13 -13.76
C ARG A 39 -1.55 2.62 -13.96
N SER A 40 -1.43 1.86 -12.87
CA SER A 40 -1.50 0.40 -12.85
C SER A 40 -2.71 -0.06 -12.05
N THR A 41 -3.04 -1.35 -12.18
CA THR A 41 -3.97 -2.06 -11.28
C THR A 41 -3.22 -2.74 -10.13
N ASP A 42 -1.95 -2.41 -9.91
CA ASP A 42 -1.11 -3.04 -8.90
C ASP A 42 -1.75 -2.89 -7.52
N LEU A 43 -1.98 -4.02 -6.85
CA LEU A 43 -2.56 -4.02 -5.50
C LEU A 43 -1.56 -3.51 -4.48
N ILE A 44 -0.29 -3.91 -4.66
CA ILE A 44 0.83 -3.63 -3.79
C ILE A 44 1.95 -3.02 -4.65
N PRO A 45 2.67 -1.99 -4.16
CA PRO A 45 3.74 -1.37 -4.93
C PRO A 45 4.78 -2.38 -5.44
N GLY A 46 4.90 -2.51 -6.76
CA GLY A 46 5.88 -3.40 -7.40
C GLY A 46 5.43 -4.85 -7.57
N GLN A 47 4.19 -5.18 -7.19
CA GLN A 47 3.59 -6.48 -7.49
C GLN A 47 2.40 -6.29 -8.45
N PRO A 48 2.43 -6.93 -9.65
CA PRO A 48 1.35 -6.82 -10.61
C PRO A 48 -0.01 -7.23 -10.03
N GLY A 49 -1.01 -6.36 -10.20
CA GLY A 49 -2.39 -6.65 -9.84
C GLY A 49 -3.05 -7.63 -10.83
N ARG A 50 -4.17 -8.23 -10.41
CA ARG A 50 -4.95 -9.17 -11.22
C ARG A 50 -6.26 -8.57 -11.74
N ALA A 51 -6.66 -7.44 -11.18
CA ALA A 51 -7.85 -6.71 -11.61
C ALA A 51 -7.79 -6.28 -13.09
N PRO A 52 -8.94 -6.26 -13.79
CA PRO A 52 -9.04 -5.78 -15.17
C PRO A 52 -8.49 -4.36 -15.32
N GLN A 53 -7.79 -4.09 -16.42
CA GLN A 53 -7.25 -2.75 -16.70
C GLN A 53 -8.34 -1.67 -16.79
N SER A 54 -9.58 -2.05 -17.15
CA SER A 54 -10.72 -1.12 -17.17
C SER A 54 -11.00 -0.51 -15.80
N TRP A 55 -10.72 -1.21 -14.70
CA TRP A 55 -10.96 -0.75 -13.33
C TRP A 55 -10.13 0.48 -12.93
N ILE A 56 -9.10 0.85 -13.71
CA ILE A 56 -8.35 2.10 -13.50
C ILE A 56 -9.26 3.32 -13.62
N THR A 57 -10.26 3.25 -14.50
CA THR A 57 -11.17 4.38 -14.81
C THR A 57 -12.64 4.07 -14.58
N ASP A 58 -12.97 2.83 -14.23
CA ASP A 58 -14.34 2.38 -13.99
C ASP A 58 -14.89 2.94 -12.66
N THR A 59 -16.21 3.09 -12.60
CA THR A 59 -16.97 3.55 -11.43
C THR A 59 -17.89 2.46 -10.89
N SER A 60 -17.77 1.22 -11.38
CA SER A 60 -18.38 0.04 -10.79
C SER A 60 -17.97 -0.12 -9.32
N ARG A 61 -18.82 -0.77 -8.53
CA ARG A 61 -18.62 -0.88 -7.07
C ARG A 61 -17.35 -1.66 -6.76
N GLU A 62 -17.07 -2.69 -7.53
CA GLU A 62 -15.91 -3.57 -7.48
C GLU A 62 -14.62 -2.77 -7.75
N ALA A 63 -14.61 -1.97 -8.83
CA ALA A 63 -13.46 -1.13 -9.17
C ALA A 63 -13.14 -0.11 -8.07
N LEU A 64 -14.17 0.50 -7.47
CA LEU A 64 -14.00 1.42 -6.34
C LEU A 64 -13.49 0.71 -5.09
N LEU A 65 -13.96 -0.50 -4.80
CA LEU A 65 -13.48 -1.31 -3.67
C LEU A 65 -12.02 -1.75 -3.89
N HIS A 66 -11.66 -2.19 -5.09
CA HIS A 66 -10.29 -2.47 -5.50
C HIS A 66 -9.38 -1.26 -5.27
N GLN A 67 -9.78 -0.07 -5.76
CA GLN A 67 -9.03 1.16 -5.56
C GLN A 67 -8.80 1.47 -4.08
N ARG A 68 -9.78 1.21 -3.21
CA ARG A 68 -9.65 1.40 -1.77
C ARG A 68 -8.66 0.42 -1.13
N ILE A 69 -8.67 -0.85 -1.52
CA ILE A 69 -7.65 -1.83 -1.08
C ILE A 69 -6.27 -1.32 -1.47
N ARG A 70 -6.10 -0.89 -2.72
CA ARG A 70 -4.81 -0.39 -3.25
C ARG A 70 -4.23 0.74 -2.42
N TYR A 71 -5.04 1.75 -2.10
CA TYR A 71 -4.54 2.89 -1.33
C TYR A 71 -4.26 2.51 0.13
N ALA A 72 -5.10 1.67 0.74
CA ALA A 72 -4.84 1.22 2.10
C ALA A 72 -3.55 0.38 2.18
N MET A 73 -3.30 -0.51 1.21
CA MET A 73 -2.06 -1.30 1.13
C MET A 73 -0.85 -0.42 0.83
N LEU A 74 -1.00 0.59 -0.05
CA LEU A 74 0.05 1.58 -0.28
C LEU A 74 0.47 2.26 1.05
N ASP A 75 -0.50 2.70 1.85
CA ASP A 75 -0.23 3.37 3.13
C ASP A 75 0.44 2.44 4.15
N VAL A 76 0.06 1.15 4.17
CA VAL A 76 0.75 0.12 4.98
C VAL A 76 2.21 0.00 4.56
N HIS A 77 2.47 -0.14 3.25
CA HIS A 77 3.83 -0.30 2.71
C HIS A 77 4.70 0.95 2.82
N GLN A 78 4.08 2.13 2.99
CA GLN A 78 4.79 3.39 3.26
C GLN A 78 5.19 3.58 4.72
N ASN A 79 4.76 2.72 5.64
CA ASN A 79 5.13 2.82 7.05
C ASN A 79 6.64 2.48 7.23
N PRO A 80 7.47 3.42 7.69
CA PRO A 80 8.92 3.24 7.82
C PRO A 80 9.33 2.31 8.96
N ALA A 81 8.42 2.00 9.90
CA ALA A 81 8.72 1.11 11.02
C ALA A 81 8.76 -0.37 10.58
N LEU A 82 7.96 -0.77 9.59
CA LEU A 82 7.79 -2.17 9.19
C LEU A 82 9.06 -2.83 8.61
N PRO A 83 9.85 -2.20 7.72
CA PRO A 83 10.95 -2.88 7.03
C PRO A 83 12.12 -3.30 7.92
N HIS A 84 12.20 -2.79 9.16
CA HIS A 84 13.35 -2.98 10.04
C HIS A 84 13.19 -4.19 10.98
N ASP A 85 12.03 -4.83 11.00
CA ASP A 85 11.73 -5.99 11.84
C ASP A 85 11.17 -7.15 11.00
N ASN A 86 11.85 -8.30 11.03
CA ASN A 86 11.48 -9.47 10.23
C ASN A 86 10.09 -10.03 10.58
N SER A 87 9.64 -9.89 11.83
CA SER A 87 8.31 -10.35 12.25
C SER A 87 7.21 -9.46 11.72
N LEU A 88 7.42 -8.13 11.70
CA LEU A 88 6.51 -7.16 11.09
C LEU A 88 6.45 -7.34 9.58
N VAL A 89 7.59 -7.58 8.93
CA VAL A 89 7.63 -7.92 7.49
C VAL A 89 6.80 -9.18 7.23
N ALA A 90 7.02 -10.27 7.96
CA ALA A 90 6.26 -11.50 7.76
C ALA A 90 4.76 -11.32 8.06
N ALA A 91 4.38 -10.47 9.02
CA ALA A 91 2.98 -10.16 9.29
C ALA A 91 2.34 -9.32 8.18
N ARG A 92 3.07 -8.36 7.62
CA ARG A 92 2.65 -7.60 6.44
C ARG A 92 2.51 -8.50 5.21
N ASP A 93 3.44 -9.42 4.97
CA ASP A 93 3.36 -10.31 3.81
C ASP A 93 2.12 -11.23 3.90
N ARG A 94 1.68 -11.64 5.11
CA ARG A 94 0.39 -12.34 5.28
C ARG A 94 -0.82 -11.44 5.01
N LEU A 95 -0.72 -10.14 5.32
CA LEU A 95 -1.74 -9.17 4.96
C LEU A 95 -1.80 -8.97 3.44
N ASP A 96 -0.64 -8.95 2.77
CA ASP A 96 -0.50 -8.86 1.33
C ASP A 96 -1.22 -10.03 0.65
N ASP A 97 -0.99 -11.25 1.11
CA ASP A 97 -1.69 -12.46 0.62
C ASP A 97 -3.22 -12.36 0.80
N ALA A 98 -3.67 -11.92 1.99
CA ALA A 98 -5.09 -11.74 2.28
C ALA A 98 -5.71 -10.65 1.38
N ALA A 99 -5.01 -9.55 1.13
CA ALA A 99 -5.46 -8.47 0.27
C ALA A 99 -5.64 -8.97 -1.18
N PHE A 100 -4.71 -9.76 -1.70
CA PHE A 100 -4.90 -10.40 -3.01
C PHE A 100 -6.08 -11.35 -3.05
N ALA A 101 -6.30 -12.15 -1.99
CA ALA A 101 -7.47 -13.02 -1.93
C ALA A 101 -8.78 -12.23 -1.95
N LEU A 102 -8.83 -11.08 -1.28
CA LEU A 102 -9.98 -10.18 -1.31
C LEU A 102 -10.18 -9.56 -2.70
N ASP A 103 -9.11 -9.14 -3.36
CA ASP A 103 -9.15 -8.61 -4.72
C ASP A 103 -9.62 -9.66 -5.74
N ASP A 104 -9.09 -10.89 -5.65
CA ASP A 104 -9.54 -12.03 -6.44
C ASP A 104 -11.04 -12.30 -6.24
N ARG A 105 -11.54 -12.14 -5.00
CA ARG A 105 -12.96 -12.28 -4.71
C ARG A 105 -13.79 -11.18 -5.36
N LEU A 106 -13.33 -9.93 -5.34
CA LEU A 106 -14.01 -8.83 -6.04
C LEU A 106 -14.07 -9.08 -7.55
N ILE A 107 -12.99 -9.58 -8.15
CA ILE A 107 -12.95 -9.95 -9.57
C ILE A 107 -13.97 -11.05 -9.85
N ALA A 108 -14.02 -12.09 -9.01
CA ALA A 108 -14.99 -13.17 -9.15
C ALA A 108 -16.44 -12.68 -8.99
N VAL A 109 -16.71 -11.74 -8.09
CA VAL A 109 -18.05 -11.16 -7.91
C VAL A 109 -18.44 -10.31 -9.12
N ALA A 110 -17.51 -9.59 -9.73
CA ALA A 110 -17.77 -8.82 -10.95
C ALA A 110 -18.25 -9.66 -12.15
N ASP A 111 -17.91 -10.95 -12.16
CA ASP A 111 -18.35 -11.92 -13.17
C ASP A 111 -19.71 -12.57 -12.82
N THR A 112 -20.35 -12.18 -11.71
CA THR A 112 -21.66 -12.69 -11.30
C THR A 112 -22.79 -11.76 -11.68
N GLU A 113 -24.01 -12.31 -11.84
CA GLU A 113 -25.19 -11.49 -12.11
C GLU A 113 -25.56 -10.64 -10.88
N PRO A 114 -25.93 -9.36 -11.07
CA PRO A 114 -26.38 -8.52 -9.97
C PRO A 114 -27.59 -9.11 -9.23
N GLY A 115 -27.59 -8.99 -7.91
CA GLY A 115 -28.65 -9.50 -7.03
C GLY A 115 -28.19 -9.59 -5.58
N ASP A 116 -29.05 -10.12 -4.70
CA ASP A 116 -28.80 -10.14 -3.26
C ASP A 116 -27.45 -10.78 -2.88
N THR A 117 -27.11 -11.93 -3.46
CA THR A 117 -25.82 -12.61 -3.21
C THR A 117 -24.61 -11.80 -3.69
N HIS A 118 -24.75 -11.08 -4.80
CA HIS A 118 -23.71 -10.19 -5.30
C HIS A 118 -23.50 -9.03 -4.33
N ASP A 119 -24.59 -8.38 -3.91
CA ASP A 119 -24.55 -7.22 -3.02
C ASP A 119 -24.05 -7.59 -1.61
N GLU A 120 -24.45 -8.75 -1.08
CA GLU A 120 -23.95 -9.28 0.19
C GLU A 120 -22.44 -9.55 0.16
N ALA A 121 -21.93 -10.08 -0.96
CA ALA A 121 -20.50 -10.29 -1.15
C ALA A 121 -19.72 -8.96 -1.16
N LEU A 122 -20.25 -7.93 -1.84
CA LEU A 122 -19.64 -6.60 -1.85
C LEU A 122 -19.73 -5.88 -0.50
N ASP A 123 -20.83 -6.02 0.22
CA ASP A 123 -21.00 -5.48 1.56
C ASP A 123 -19.99 -6.09 2.55
N ARG A 124 -19.77 -7.41 2.45
CA ARG A 124 -18.76 -8.11 3.24
C ARG A 124 -17.35 -7.62 2.91
N ALA A 125 -17.02 -7.52 1.62
CA ALA A 125 -15.74 -6.99 1.16
C ALA A 125 -15.54 -5.56 1.68
N GLU A 126 -16.54 -4.70 1.56
CA GLU A 126 -16.50 -3.32 2.05
C GLU A 126 -16.27 -3.24 3.57
N ALA A 127 -16.92 -4.11 4.36
CA ALA A 127 -16.72 -4.17 5.81
C ALA A 127 -15.28 -4.58 6.17
N ALA A 128 -14.67 -5.49 5.41
CA ALA A 128 -13.27 -5.87 5.57
C ALA A 128 -12.32 -4.72 5.19
N ILE A 129 -12.58 -4.05 4.05
CA ILE A 129 -11.80 -2.90 3.59
C ILE A 129 -11.82 -1.76 4.62
N LYS A 130 -12.97 -1.48 5.24
CA LYS A 130 -13.07 -0.46 6.30
C LYS A 130 -12.18 -0.76 7.52
N LYS A 131 -11.83 -2.02 7.77
CA LYS A 131 -10.88 -2.40 8.83
C LYS A 131 -9.45 -2.20 8.34
N LEU A 132 -9.16 -2.59 7.10
CA LEU A 132 -7.87 -2.37 6.44
C LEU A 132 -7.51 -0.88 6.37
N GLU A 133 -8.44 -0.01 5.99
CA GLU A 133 -8.24 1.45 5.89
C GLU A 133 -7.88 2.12 7.22
N LYS A 134 -8.23 1.49 8.36
CA LYS A 134 -7.87 2.01 9.69
C LYS A 134 -6.48 1.56 10.15
N LEU A 135 -5.95 0.50 9.54
CA LEU A 135 -4.69 -0.12 9.94
C LEU A 135 -3.49 0.84 9.85
N PRO A 136 -3.26 1.60 8.75
CA PRO A 136 -2.08 2.45 8.65
C PRO A 136 -1.91 3.38 9.85
N LYS A 137 -3.00 4.07 10.25
CA LYS A 137 -2.99 4.95 11.42
C LYS A 137 -2.57 4.23 12.70
N LYS A 138 -3.11 3.04 12.96
CA LYS A 138 -2.77 2.26 14.15
C LYS A 138 -1.29 1.87 14.16
N LEU A 139 -0.75 1.47 13.01
CA LEU A 139 0.65 1.07 12.90
C LEU A 139 1.62 2.21 13.19
N TRP A 140 1.25 3.46 12.92
CA TRP A 140 2.09 4.63 13.23
C TRP A 140 2.16 4.97 14.72
N GLU A 141 1.09 4.68 15.46
CA GLU A 141 0.93 5.10 16.86
C GLU A 141 1.33 3.99 17.87
N ALA A 142 1.42 2.74 17.41
CA ALA A 142 1.49 1.56 18.27
C ALA A 142 2.93 1.02 18.48
N PRO A 143 3.23 0.43 19.66
CA PRO A 143 4.42 -0.40 19.87
C PRO A 143 4.41 -1.67 18.99
N THR A 144 5.58 -2.28 18.78
CA THR A 144 5.76 -3.45 17.89
C THR A 144 4.81 -4.61 18.17
N ASP A 145 4.62 -5.00 19.43
CA ASP A 145 3.72 -6.11 19.78
C ASP A 145 2.27 -5.81 19.34
N GLN A 146 1.83 -4.58 19.54
CA GLN A 146 0.50 -4.15 19.12
C GLN A 146 0.39 -4.02 17.59
N GLN A 147 1.47 -3.61 16.90
CA GLN A 147 1.52 -3.60 15.44
C GLN A 147 1.34 -5.02 14.86
N LEU A 148 1.97 -6.04 15.47
CA LEU A 148 1.82 -7.44 15.08
C LEU A 148 0.37 -7.92 15.25
N GLU A 149 -0.26 -7.59 16.38
CA GLU A 149 -1.66 -7.91 16.64
C GLU A 149 -2.59 -7.22 15.64
N ASP A 150 -2.38 -5.94 15.37
CA ASP A 150 -3.20 -5.17 14.43
C ASP A 150 -3.04 -5.68 12.99
N LEU A 151 -1.82 -6.03 12.57
CA LEU A 151 -1.56 -6.67 11.28
C LEU A 151 -2.28 -8.02 11.16
N ALA A 152 -2.17 -8.87 12.18
CA ALA A 152 -2.82 -10.17 12.21
C ALA A 152 -4.36 -10.04 12.19
N ALA A 153 -4.91 -9.11 12.97
CA ALA A 153 -6.35 -8.86 13.03
C ALA A 153 -6.88 -8.30 11.70
N ALA A 154 -6.13 -7.41 11.04
CA ALA A 154 -6.48 -6.90 9.73
C ALA A 154 -6.42 -8.02 8.67
N ALA A 155 -5.36 -8.84 8.66
CA ALA A 155 -5.23 -9.96 7.74
C ALA A 155 -6.39 -10.95 7.90
N ALA A 156 -6.75 -11.31 9.13
CA ALA A 156 -7.90 -12.18 9.40
C ALA A 156 -9.23 -11.57 8.94
N ALA A 157 -9.42 -10.26 9.14
CA ALA A 157 -10.63 -9.58 8.69
C ALA A 157 -10.74 -9.49 7.16
N VAL A 158 -9.63 -9.21 6.48
CA VAL A 158 -9.53 -9.18 5.02
C VAL A 158 -9.77 -10.57 4.44
N GLN A 159 -9.15 -11.60 5.03
CA GLN A 159 -9.37 -13.00 4.64
C GLN A 159 -10.83 -13.44 4.82
N ALA A 160 -11.48 -13.03 5.90
CA ALA A 160 -12.91 -13.29 6.10
C ALA A 160 -13.78 -12.55 5.07
N GLY A 161 -13.36 -11.35 4.65
CA GLY A 161 -13.98 -10.62 3.54
C GLY A 161 -13.89 -11.36 2.19
N ALA A 162 -12.80 -12.09 1.98
CA ALA A 162 -12.53 -12.85 0.77
C ALA A 162 -13.25 -14.22 0.72
N ALA A 163 -13.79 -14.69 1.84
CA ALA A 163 -14.35 -16.02 1.94
C ALA A 163 -15.61 -16.19 1.05
N PRO A 164 -15.71 -17.30 0.28
CA PRO A 164 -16.96 -17.67 -0.35
C PRO A 164 -18.03 -17.99 0.70
N GLU A 165 -19.29 -17.80 0.33
CA GLU A 165 -20.47 -18.28 1.08
C GLU A 165 -20.36 -19.78 1.40
#